data_AF-A0A352JBT3-F1
#
_entry.id   AF-A0A352JBT3-F1
#
_cell.length_a   1.000
_cell.length_b   1.000
_cell.length_c   1.000
_cell.angle_alpha   90.00
_cell.angle_beta   90.00
_cell.angle_gamma   90.00
#
_symmetry.space_group_name_H-M   'P 1'
#
loop_
_entity.id
_entity.type
_entity.pdbx_description
1 polymer ?
#
loop_
_entity_poly.entity_id
_entity_poly.type
_entity_poly.pdbx_seq_one_letter_code
_entity_poly.pdbx_strand_id
1 'polypeptide(L)'
;SQSNLRGLYGNSSIWFMPTSGENLGKAYLFGFGPMECETTGPFFSRDQQTLFLSVQHPGEVKGIRKDMAFESRKFAMRTTNGKEFTQTRKVPIGSNWPSRKPNDSPKPAVVAIRKIDNTAI
;
A
#
# COMPACT_ATOMS: atom_id res chain seq x y z
N SER A 1 -0.21 -8.80 -10.65
CA SER A 1 -0.71 -8.64 -9.25
C SER A 1 -1.09 -9.98 -8.59
N GLN A 2 -0.57 -10.32 -7.39
CA GLN A 2 -0.90 -11.55 -6.63
C GLN A 2 -2.18 -11.39 -5.77
N SER A 3 -3.35 -11.28 -6.41
CA SER A 3 -4.63 -10.94 -5.76
C SER A 3 -5.08 -11.91 -4.66
N ASN A 4 -4.73 -13.19 -4.74
CA ASN A 4 -5.21 -14.22 -3.81
C ASN A 4 -4.58 -14.07 -2.42
N LEU A 5 -3.31 -13.66 -2.36
CA LEU A 5 -2.55 -13.51 -1.11
C LEU A 5 -2.60 -12.09 -0.53
N ARG A 6 -3.29 -11.15 -1.17
CA ARG A 6 -3.42 -9.76 -0.71
C ARG A 6 -4.03 -9.63 0.68
N GLY A 7 -4.93 -10.53 1.04
CA GLY A 7 -5.45 -10.58 2.40
C GLY A 7 -4.43 -11.03 3.44
N LEU A 8 -3.32 -11.66 3.05
CA LEU A 8 -2.24 -12.09 3.93
C LEU A 8 -1.12 -11.04 4.00
N TYR A 9 -0.56 -10.65 2.83
CA TYR A 9 0.62 -9.77 2.74
C TYR A 9 0.30 -8.27 2.58
N GLY A 10 -0.95 -7.91 2.28
CA GLY A 10 -1.35 -6.52 2.05
C GLY A 10 -1.13 -6.06 0.60
N ASN A 11 -1.19 -4.74 0.42
CA ASN A 11 -1.01 -4.07 -0.87
C ASN A 11 0.47 -3.84 -1.18
N SER A 12 0.75 -3.32 -2.39
CA SER A 12 2.10 -2.84 -2.74
C SER A 12 2.60 -1.88 -1.67
N SER A 13 3.83 -2.10 -1.19
CA SER A 13 4.38 -1.41 -0.02
C SER A 13 5.69 -0.70 -0.35
N ILE A 14 5.93 0.39 0.37
CA ILE A 14 7.09 1.26 0.24
C ILE A 14 7.93 1.06 1.50
N TRP A 15 9.20 0.74 1.32
CA TRP A 15 10.12 0.45 2.41
C TRP A 15 11.30 1.41 2.38
N PHE A 16 11.73 1.83 3.56
CA PHE A 16 12.96 2.58 3.77
C PHE A 16 14.01 1.66 4.40
N MET A 17 15.23 1.69 3.88
CA MET A 17 16.36 0.94 4.41
C MET A 17 17.58 1.86 4.51
N PRO A 18 18.07 2.18 5.72
CA PRO A 18 19.30 2.95 5.87
C PRO A 18 20.49 2.20 5.27
N THR A 19 21.34 2.93 4.56
CA THR A 19 22.58 2.41 3.95
C THR A 19 23.84 2.75 4.76
N SER A 20 23.67 3.32 5.96
CA SER A 20 24.76 3.63 6.90
C SER A 20 24.23 3.84 8.32
N GLY A 21 25.13 3.92 9.31
CA GLY A 21 24.80 4.17 10.71
C GLY A 21 24.32 2.91 11.46
N GLU A 22 23.89 3.07 12.71
CA GLU A 22 23.52 1.97 13.61
C GLU A 22 22.32 1.12 13.14
N ASN A 23 21.55 1.64 12.19
CA ASN A 23 20.38 0.99 11.61
C ASN A 23 20.60 0.49 10.18
N LEU A 24 21.85 0.41 9.73
CA LEU A 24 22.24 -0.15 8.43
C LEU A 24 21.51 -1.49 8.17
N GLY A 25 20.87 -1.59 7.00
CA GLY A 25 20.20 -2.80 6.54
C GLY A 25 18.87 -3.12 7.22
N LYS A 26 18.44 -2.35 8.23
CA LYS A 26 17.11 -2.52 8.84
C LYS A 26 16.03 -1.97 7.91
N ALA A 27 15.01 -2.78 7.63
CA ALA A 27 13.87 -2.39 6.81
C ALA A 27 12.77 -1.75 7.67
N TYR A 28 12.32 -0.57 7.27
CA TYR A 28 11.20 0.15 7.89
C TYR A 28 10.08 0.30 6.89
N LEU A 29 8.88 -0.18 7.23
CA LEU A 29 7.69 0.04 6.40
C LEU A 29 7.32 1.52 6.44
N PHE A 30 7.48 2.20 5.31
CA PHE A 30 7.18 3.62 5.17
C PHE A 30 5.71 3.86 4.82
N GLY A 31 5.14 3.01 3.95
CA GLY A 31 3.74 3.12 3.56
C GLY A 31 3.27 1.99 2.65
N PHE A 32 2.01 2.03 2.24
CA PHE A 32 1.42 1.09 1.30
C PHE A 32 0.40 1.78 0.38
N GLY A 33 0.28 1.27 -0.83
CA GLY A 33 -0.63 1.78 -1.85
C GLY A 33 -2.07 1.29 -1.72
N PRO A 34 -2.98 1.82 -2.56
CA PRO A 34 -4.36 1.36 -2.65
C PRO A 34 -4.49 -0.07 -3.21
N MET A 35 -5.73 -0.54 -3.30
CA MET A 35 -6.03 -1.87 -3.83
C MET A 35 -5.55 -2.02 -5.28
N GLU A 36 -4.89 -3.16 -5.52
CA GLU A 36 -4.50 -3.62 -6.86
C GLU A 36 -3.60 -2.63 -7.63
N CYS A 37 -2.90 -1.75 -6.93
CA CYS A 37 -1.89 -0.89 -7.55
C CYS A 37 -0.49 -1.51 -7.46
N GLU A 38 0.43 -0.87 -8.19
CA GLU A 38 1.86 -0.89 -7.91
C GLU A 38 2.30 0.53 -7.50
N THR A 39 3.07 0.65 -6.40
CA THR A 39 3.77 1.89 -6.08
C THR A 39 5.14 1.89 -6.76
N THR A 40 5.43 2.89 -7.59
CA THR A 40 6.61 2.91 -8.46
C THR A 40 7.12 4.34 -8.71
N GLY A 41 8.31 4.45 -9.30
CA GLY A 41 8.91 5.74 -9.70
C GLY A 41 9.06 6.76 -8.56
N PRO A 42 9.79 6.44 -7.47
CA PRO A 42 10.09 7.42 -6.42
C PRO A 42 11.02 8.52 -6.95
N PHE A 43 10.73 9.77 -6.61
CA PHE A 43 11.57 10.92 -6.93
C PHE A 43 11.53 11.95 -5.78
N PHE A 44 12.69 12.39 -5.29
CA PHE A 44 12.75 13.42 -4.27
C PHE A 44 12.88 14.82 -4.89
N SER A 45 12.18 15.81 -4.34
CA SER A 45 12.46 17.22 -4.62
C SER A 45 13.88 17.58 -4.22
N ARG A 46 14.45 18.63 -4.82
CA ARG A 46 15.84 19.05 -4.58
C ARG A 46 16.12 19.39 -3.11
N ASP A 47 15.13 19.94 -2.41
CA ASP A 47 15.19 20.26 -0.98
C ASP A 47 14.92 19.05 -0.06
N GLN A 48 14.66 17.86 -0.64
CA GLN A 48 14.31 16.62 0.04
C GLN A 48 13.06 16.69 0.92
N GLN A 49 12.25 17.75 0.81
CA GLN A 49 11.02 17.90 1.60
C GLN A 49 9.82 17.15 1.01
N THR A 50 9.94 16.68 -0.23
CA THR A 50 8.86 15.99 -0.94
C THR A 50 9.36 14.73 -1.62
N LEU A 51 8.72 13.60 -1.32
CA LEU A 51 8.81 12.38 -2.11
C LEU A 51 7.61 12.33 -3.08
N PHE A 52 7.89 12.38 -4.37
CA PHE A 52 6.93 12.07 -5.42
C PHE A 52 6.95 10.57 -5.68
N LEU A 53 5.77 9.97 -5.85
CA LEU A 53 5.62 8.55 -6.08
C LEU A 53 4.44 8.28 -7.02
N SER A 54 4.61 7.38 -7.98
CA SER A 54 3.52 6.95 -8.85
C SER A 54 2.74 5.81 -8.21
N VAL A 55 1.41 5.98 -8.17
CA VAL A 55 0.47 4.88 -7.89
C VAL A 55 -0.06 4.41 -9.23
N GLN A 56 0.51 3.32 -9.73
CA GLN A 56 0.20 2.75 -11.02
C GLN A 56 -1.00 1.82 -10.95
N HIS A 57 -1.87 1.91 -11.97
CA HIS A 57 -3.00 1.01 -12.25
C HIS A 57 -3.78 0.50 -11.02
N PRO A 58 -4.25 1.38 -10.11
CA PRO A 58 -5.15 0.98 -9.04
C PRO A 58 -6.38 0.27 -9.62
N GLY A 59 -6.78 -0.85 -9.01
CA GLY A 59 -7.87 -1.66 -9.55
C GLY A 59 -7.50 -2.52 -10.77
N GLU A 60 -6.23 -2.84 -11.00
CA GLU A 60 -5.76 -3.66 -12.13
C GLU A 60 -6.57 -4.95 -12.37
N VAL A 61 -7.03 -5.61 -11.30
CA VAL A 61 -7.61 -6.96 -11.38
C VAL A 61 -9.14 -6.94 -11.39
N LYS A 62 -9.76 -6.12 -10.53
CA LYS A 62 -11.21 -6.07 -10.30
C LYS A 62 -11.83 -4.74 -10.72
N GLY A 63 -11.03 -3.77 -11.14
CA GLY A 63 -11.47 -2.46 -11.59
C GLY A 63 -12.09 -1.64 -10.45
N ILE A 64 -13.26 -1.08 -10.74
CA ILE A 64 -14.05 -0.27 -9.81
C ILE A 64 -14.47 -1.12 -8.61
N ARG A 65 -14.23 -0.62 -7.40
CA ARG A 65 -14.87 -1.18 -6.21
C ARG A 65 -16.34 -0.75 -6.18
N LYS A 66 -17.21 -1.66 -6.62
CA LYS A 66 -18.65 -1.43 -6.70
C LYS A 66 -19.28 -1.48 -5.32
N ASP A 67 -20.08 -0.50 -4.95
CA ASP A 67 -20.86 -0.44 -3.70
C ASP A 67 -20.04 -0.79 -2.44
N MET A 68 -18.76 -0.36 -2.43
CA MET A 68 -17.80 -0.67 -1.37
C MET A 68 -17.61 -2.18 -1.10
N ALA A 69 -17.83 -3.02 -2.11
CA ALA A 69 -17.74 -4.47 -2.04
C ALA A 69 -16.41 -4.96 -1.43
N PHE A 70 -16.51 -6.05 -0.69
CA PHE A 70 -15.41 -6.78 -0.09
C PHE A 70 -15.77 -8.26 -0.03
N GLU A 71 -14.77 -9.10 0.15
CA GLU A 71 -14.92 -10.52 0.47
C GLU A 71 -14.34 -10.83 1.84
N SER A 72 -15.00 -11.72 2.58
CA SER A 72 -14.49 -12.24 3.84
C SER A 72 -13.60 -13.45 3.57
N ARG A 73 -12.30 -13.32 3.82
CA ARG A 73 -11.32 -14.40 3.67
C ARG A 73 -10.82 -14.87 5.04
N LYS A 74 -10.59 -16.17 5.20
CA LYS A 74 -9.96 -16.77 6.38
C LYS A 74 -8.52 -17.12 6.06
N PHE A 75 -7.60 -16.75 6.95
CA PHE A 75 -6.18 -17.04 6.84
C PHE A 75 -5.70 -17.75 8.11
N ALA A 76 -5.05 -18.90 7.94
CA ALA A 76 -4.26 -19.50 9.00
C ALA A 76 -2.97 -18.68 9.17
N MET A 77 -2.65 -18.30 10.40
CA MET A 77 -1.52 -17.44 10.73
C MET A 77 -0.81 -17.96 11.97
N ARG A 78 0.43 -17.52 12.16
CA ARG A 78 1.23 -17.80 13.35
C ARG A 78 1.53 -16.51 14.10
N THR A 79 1.46 -16.58 15.42
CA THR A 79 1.98 -15.53 16.31
C THR A 79 3.51 -15.50 16.26
N THR A 80 4.13 -14.47 16.86
CA THR A 80 5.59 -14.34 16.94
C THR A 80 6.26 -15.46 17.75
N ASN A 81 5.52 -16.16 18.60
CA ASN A 81 5.96 -17.36 19.32
C ASN A 81 5.51 -18.68 18.65
N GLY A 82 5.03 -18.63 17.40
CA GLY A 82 4.73 -19.81 16.58
C GLY A 82 3.36 -20.46 16.80
N LYS A 83 2.53 -19.95 17.72
CA LYS A 83 1.17 -20.47 17.94
C LYS A 83 0.26 -20.16 16.74
N GLU A 84 -0.45 -21.18 16.27
CA GLU A 84 -1.38 -21.04 15.16
C GLU A 84 -2.71 -20.41 15.60
N PHE A 85 -3.27 -19.56 14.74
CA PHE A 85 -4.61 -19.01 14.88
C PHE A 85 -5.21 -18.70 13.50
N THR A 86 -6.54 -18.63 13.42
CA THR A 86 -7.24 -18.21 12.19
C THR A 86 -7.71 -16.77 12.31
N GLN A 87 -7.40 -15.96 11.30
CA GLN A 87 -7.90 -14.60 11.19
C GLN A 87 -8.90 -14.51 10.03
N THR A 88 -10.07 -13.93 10.29
CA THR A 88 -11.02 -13.54 9.23
C THR A 88 -10.78 -12.07 8.88
N ARG A 89 -10.55 -11.76 7.60
CA ARG A 89 -10.29 -10.41 7.09
C ARG A 89 -11.29 -10.04 6.01
N LYS A 90 -11.78 -8.80 6.03
CA LYS A 90 -12.54 -8.20 4.94
C LYS A 90 -11.56 -7.62 3.93
N VAL A 91 -11.46 -8.22 2.74
CA VAL A 91 -10.57 -7.78 1.67
C VAL A 91 -11.42 -7.04 0.62
N PRO A 92 -11.17 -5.74 0.39
CA PRO A 92 -11.87 -5.00 -0.67
C PRO A 92 -11.75 -5.66 -2.04
N ILE A 93 -12.79 -5.53 -2.86
CA ILE A 93 -12.80 -6.03 -4.25
C ILE A 93 -12.72 -4.82 -5.18
N GLY A 94 -11.60 -4.63 -5.88
CA GLY A 94 -11.34 -3.46 -6.72
C GLY A 94 -10.88 -2.23 -5.93
N SER A 95 -10.83 -1.08 -6.61
CA SER A 95 -10.39 0.20 -6.06
C SER A 95 -11.31 1.35 -6.47
N ASN A 96 -11.45 2.35 -5.59
CA ASN A 96 -12.03 3.67 -5.92
C ASN A 96 -10.99 4.78 -5.66
N TRP A 97 -9.71 4.44 -5.63
CA TRP A 97 -8.66 5.44 -5.40
C TRP A 97 -8.50 6.37 -6.60
N PRO A 98 -8.31 7.69 -6.42
CA PRO A 98 -8.05 8.38 -5.15
C PRO A 98 -9.29 8.91 -4.43
N SER A 99 -10.46 8.98 -5.08
CA SER A 99 -11.64 9.66 -4.52
C SER A 99 -12.23 8.95 -3.30
N ARG A 100 -12.08 7.62 -3.23
CA ARG A 100 -12.61 6.72 -2.19
C ARG A 100 -14.15 6.68 -2.14
N LYS A 101 -14.84 7.32 -3.08
CA LYS A 101 -16.30 7.28 -3.14
C LYS A 101 -16.76 5.95 -3.76
N PRO A 102 -17.89 5.38 -3.32
CA PRO A 102 -18.43 4.18 -3.92
C PRO A 102 -18.60 4.36 -5.44
N ASN A 103 -18.28 3.32 -6.21
CA ASN A 103 -18.49 3.27 -7.67
C ASN A 103 -17.64 4.25 -8.52
N ASP A 104 -16.84 5.12 -7.92
CA ASP A 104 -15.91 5.97 -8.67
C ASP A 104 -14.81 5.12 -9.31
N SER A 105 -14.49 5.44 -10.56
CA SER A 105 -13.43 4.77 -11.30
C SER A 105 -12.07 5.01 -10.66
N PRO A 106 -11.23 3.98 -10.50
CA PRO A 106 -9.88 4.19 -10.02
C PRO A 106 -9.04 4.93 -11.07
N LYS A 107 -8.17 5.84 -10.62
CA LYS A 107 -7.36 6.68 -11.51
C LYS A 107 -5.91 6.59 -11.08
N PRO A 108 -4.96 6.15 -11.93
CA PRO A 108 -3.52 6.29 -11.63
C PRO A 108 -3.16 7.75 -11.36
N ALA A 109 -2.22 8.00 -10.45
CA ALA A 109 -1.73 9.36 -10.20
C ALA A 109 -0.32 9.36 -9.60
N VAL A 110 0.35 10.51 -9.72
CA VAL A 110 1.54 10.82 -8.92
C VAL A 110 1.08 11.49 -7.63
N VAL A 111 1.57 11.02 -6.50
CA VAL A 111 1.34 11.62 -5.18
C VAL A 111 2.57 12.38 -4.72
N ALA A 112 2.36 13.46 -3.98
CA ALA A 112 3.40 14.19 -3.26
C ALA A 112 3.28 13.88 -1.77
N ILE A 113 4.32 13.30 -1.19
CA ILE A 113 4.40 12.91 0.22
C ILE A 113 5.35 13.90 0.90
N ARG A 114 4.90 14.51 2.00
CA ARG A 114 5.66 15.53 2.76
C ARG A 114 5.41 15.35 4.26
N LYS A 115 6.37 15.76 5.08
CA LYS A 115 6.14 15.94 6.52
C LYS A 115 5.26 17.18 6.73
N ILE A 116 4.38 17.14 7.74
CA ILE A 116 3.43 18.23 8.03
C ILE A 116 4.18 19.52 8.39
N ASP A 117 5.33 19.40 9.05
CA ASP A 117 6.20 20.53 9.42
C ASP A 117 7.11 21.01 8.27
N ASN A 118 6.96 20.43 7.06
CA ASN A 118 7.78 20.71 5.88
C ASN A 118 9.29 20.49 6.07
N THR A 119 9.70 19.70 7.05
CA THR A 119 11.10 19.26 7.15
C THR A 119 11.42 18.20 6.09
N ALA A 120 12.72 18.00 5.81
CA ALA A 120 13.19 16.98 4.88
C ALA A 120 12.68 15.59 5.30
N ILE A 121 12.25 14.76 4.33
CA ILE A 121 11.69 13.42 4.59
C ILE A 121 12.75 12.47 5.12
#